data_AF-A0A2E8SVR4-F1
#
_entry.id   AF-A0A2E8SVR4-F1
#
_cell.length_a   1.000
_cell.length_b   1.000
_cell.length_c   1.000
_cell.angle_alpha   90.00
_cell.angle_beta   90.00
_cell.angle_gamma   90.00
#
_symmetry.space_group_name_H-M   'P 1'
#
loop_
_entity.id
_entity.type
_entity.pdbx_description
1 polymer ?
#
loop_
_entity_poly.entity_id
_entity_poly.type
_entity_poly.pdbx_seq_one_letter_code
_entity_poly.pdbx_strand_id
1 'polypeptide(L)'
;MDNLPKTWDDWIENFKAWQDNVGYEREWMGDFDLSIQFDWERAGDVIEFGDYAGRAKWERSLQVPHQSMRDALVSMITVQGDTEFASVEQQRHLLATAPTDYDRYAAARIMAEEQRHGWQMAYLLMTYFGQQGRREAQKLLERNAQDGDRLLGAFNRPMPHWLDFFCYTMFVDRDGKFQLGMLSTSAFKPLAASMGPMLKEESFHLGTGSNGLRRIIKAGVIPLDMLQRYINKWVSTAHDLFGVDESSSAHWAYVWGIKGRWDERKKLEGDVEVSKETLNEEARMHYHEEIVLEVEKLNGYLPEGAAKLYVPHENFNREIGNYKRQRCTTDGAVFTGSDEDWSAYIEAHLPTAQDEEDLKELFKQQWVAEKPMTARQIASGIGAKA
;
A
#
# COMPACT_ATOMS: atom_id res chain seq x y z
N MET A 1 11.93 1.10 28.38
CA MET A 1 11.48 2.31 27.65
C MET A 1 12.74 3.08 27.24
N ASP A 2 13.75 2.35 26.74
CA ASP A 2 15.15 2.76 26.90
C ASP A 2 15.73 3.33 25.59
N ASN A 3 14.97 3.23 24.49
CA ASN A 3 15.37 3.65 23.14
C ASN A 3 14.52 4.79 22.58
N LEU A 4 13.82 5.57 23.42
CA LEU A 4 13.05 6.72 22.91
C LEU A 4 14.01 7.79 22.35
N PRO A 5 14.00 8.07 21.03
CA PRO A 5 14.94 9.00 20.42
C PRO A 5 14.69 10.43 20.92
N LYS A 6 15.76 11.16 21.25
CA LYS A 6 15.69 12.56 21.67
C LYS A 6 15.90 13.50 20.50
N THR A 7 16.72 13.09 19.54
CA THR A 7 17.03 13.82 18.31
C THR A 7 16.63 13.01 17.07
N TRP A 8 16.68 13.64 15.90
CA TRP A 8 16.50 12.94 14.64
C TRP A 8 17.63 11.94 14.38
N ASP A 9 18.88 12.30 14.72
CA ASP A 9 20.03 11.42 14.58
C ASP A 9 19.90 10.16 15.46
N ASP A 10 19.36 10.30 16.68
CA ASP A 10 19.06 9.15 17.54
C ASP A 10 18.05 8.19 16.87
N TRP A 11 17.03 8.73 16.19
CA TRP A 11 16.07 7.89 15.47
C TRP A 11 16.70 7.23 14.24
N ILE A 12 17.61 7.91 13.53
CA ILE A 12 18.37 7.32 12.42
C ILE A 12 19.22 6.14 12.89
N GLU A 13 19.83 6.23 14.07
CA GLU A 13 20.56 5.10 14.67
C GLU A 13 19.63 3.92 14.97
N ASN A 14 18.44 4.18 15.53
CA ASN A 14 17.42 3.16 15.75
C ASN A 14 16.94 2.54 14.43
N PHE A 15 16.76 3.34 13.37
CA PHE A 15 16.37 2.84 12.05
C PHE A 15 17.44 1.92 11.44
N LYS A 16 18.72 2.25 11.58
CA LYS A 16 19.82 1.37 11.12
C LYS A 16 19.80 0.04 11.88
N ALA A 17 19.54 0.08 13.19
CA ALA A 17 19.38 -1.14 13.99
C ALA A 17 18.15 -1.95 13.55
N TRP A 18 17.04 -1.29 13.18
CA TRP A 18 15.88 -1.96 12.57
C TRP A 18 16.26 -2.65 11.26
N GLN A 19 16.98 -1.99 10.34
CA GLN A 19 17.46 -2.62 9.10
C GLN A 19 18.28 -3.89 9.39
N ASP A 20 19.20 -3.83 10.35
CA ASP A 20 20.00 -4.99 10.76
C ASP A 20 19.11 -6.12 11.33
N ASN A 21 18.15 -5.77 12.20
CA ASN A 21 17.24 -6.72 12.84
C ASN A 21 16.32 -7.42 11.85
N VAL A 22 15.76 -6.68 10.89
CA VAL A 22 14.92 -7.27 9.86
C VAL A 22 15.74 -8.01 8.82
N GLY A 23 17.06 -7.84 8.76
CA GLY A 23 17.94 -8.49 7.79
C GLY A 23 17.94 -7.80 6.43
N TYR A 24 17.78 -6.46 6.42
CA TYR A 24 17.91 -5.63 5.23
C TYR A 24 19.34 -5.08 5.13
N GLU A 25 20.09 -5.49 4.11
CA GLU A 25 21.45 -4.97 3.93
C GLU A 25 21.41 -3.62 3.21
N ARG A 26 21.98 -2.59 3.84
CA ARG A 26 21.99 -1.23 3.31
C ARG A 26 22.60 -1.11 1.90
N GLU A 27 23.50 -2.02 1.53
CA GLU A 27 24.11 -2.01 0.20
C GLU A 27 23.11 -2.32 -0.93
N TRP A 28 21.96 -2.94 -0.62
CA TRP A 28 20.88 -3.18 -1.58
C TRP A 28 20.25 -1.90 -2.11
N MET A 29 20.36 -0.79 -1.37
CA MET A 29 19.88 0.53 -1.81
C MET A 29 20.76 1.17 -2.89
N GLY A 30 21.96 0.65 -3.16
CA GLY A 30 22.84 1.23 -4.19
C GLY A 30 23.09 2.73 -3.99
N ASP A 31 22.76 3.52 -5.00
CA ASP A 31 22.84 4.99 -5.01
C ASP A 31 21.58 5.71 -4.50
N PHE A 32 20.58 4.98 -4.01
CA PHE A 32 19.33 5.56 -3.54
C PHE A 32 19.54 6.43 -2.29
N ASP A 33 18.96 7.63 -2.30
CA ASP A 33 19.10 8.63 -1.24
C ASP A 33 17.86 8.68 -0.35
N LEU A 34 18.05 8.42 0.95
CA LEU A 34 17.01 8.55 1.97
C LEU A 34 16.84 10.03 2.37
N SER A 35 16.18 10.81 1.53
CA SER A 35 15.91 12.23 1.77
C SER A 35 14.48 12.54 2.18
N ILE A 36 14.35 13.58 3.01
CA ILE A 36 13.08 14.23 3.34
C ILE A 36 12.69 15.14 2.18
N GLN A 37 11.48 14.95 1.66
CA GLN A 37 10.99 15.65 0.49
C GLN A 37 9.61 16.27 0.76
N PHE A 38 9.43 17.49 0.27
CA PHE A 38 8.18 18.23 0.39
C PHE A 38 7.85 18.90 -0.94
N ASP A 39 6.59 18.83 -1.34
CA ASP A 39 5.99 19.60 -2.42
C ASP A 39 5.07 20.68 -1.82
N TRP A 40 5.69 21.76 -1.32
CA TRP A 40 4.98 22.86 -0.65
C TRP A 40 4.03 23.60 -1.60
N GLU A 41 4.38 23.68 -2.88
CA GLU A 41 3.56 24.33 -3.90
C GLU A 41 2.25 23.57 -4.09
N ARG A 42 2.32 22.24 -4.28
CA ARG A 42 1.12 21.40 -4.41
C ARG A 42 0.26 21.36 -3.14
N ALA A 43 0.88 21.47 -1.97
CA ALA A 43 0.17 21.46 -0.69
C ALA A 43 -0.73 22.70 -0.53
N GLY A 44 -0.32 23.84 -1.08
CA GLY A 44 -1.01 25.12 -0.96
C GLY A 44 -1.00 25.70 0.46
N ASP A 45 -1.60 26.87 0.60
CA ASP A 45 -1.63 27.64 1.86
C ASP A 45 -2.99 27.69 2.53
N VAL A 46 -4.06 27.26 1.84
CA VAL A 46 -5.45 27.38 2.30
C VAL A 46 -6.06 26.01 2.53
N ILE A 47 -6.79 25.84 3.63
CA ILE A 47 -7.57 24.63 3.93
C ILE A 47 -8.72 24.54 2.93
N GLU A 48 -8.83 23.40 2.25
CA GLU A 48 -9.65 23.25 1.04
C GLU A 48 -11.08 22.74 1.36
N PHE A 49 -11.27 22.01 2.45
CA PHE A 49 -12.53 21.37 2.82
C PHE A 49 -12.73 21.30 4.35
N GLY A 50 -13.91 20.84 4.78
CA GLY A 50 -14.29 20.73 6.18
C GLY A 50 -14.61 22.08 6.84
N ASP A 51 -14.80 22.07 8.16
CA ASP A 51 -15.29 23.23 8.92
C ASP A 51 -14.26 24.38 9.00
N TYR A 52 -13.01 24.08 8.63
CA TYR A 52 -11.90 25.03 8.61
C TYR A 52 -11.58 25.54 7.20
N ALA A 53 -12.36 25.18 6.18
CA ALA A 53 -12.18 25.62 4.81
C ALA A 53 -12.04 27.15 4.70
N GLY A 54 -11.16 27.62 3.80
CA GLY A 54 -10.86 29.03 3.58
C GLY A 54 -9.89 29.66 4.58
N ARG A 55 -9.50 28.94 5.65
CA ARG A 55 -8.45 29.39 6.58
C ARG A 55 -7.05 28.98 6.09
N ALA A 56 -6.01 29.57 6.68
CA ALA A 56 -4.64 29.14 6.41
C ALA A 56 -4.38 27.71 6.93
N LYS A 57 -3.64 26.91 6.17
CA LYS A 57 -3.17 25.58 6.59
C LYS A 57 -2.26 25.69 7.81
N TRP A 58 -2.27 24.65 8.64
CA TRP A 58 -1.43 24.56 9.83
C TRP A 58 -0.02 24.09 9.45
N GLU A 59 0.98 24.90 9.78
CA GLU A 59 2.40 24.60 9.59
C GLU A 59 3.04 23.96 10.82
N ARG A 60 2.41 24.11 12.00
CA ARG A 60 2.87 23.53 13.27
C ARG A 60 1.70 22.91 14.02
N SER A 61 1.98 21.85 14.78
CA SER A 61 0.96 21.17 15.60
C SER A 61 0.24 22.09 16.58
N LEU A 62 0.92 23.13 17.10
CA LEU A 62 0.32 24.13 18.00
C LEU A 62 -0.76 24.99 17.34
N GLN A 63 -0.81 25.07 16.01
CA GLN A 63 -1.87 25.77 15.28
C GLN A 63 -3.12 24.91 15.11
N VAL A 64 -3.02 23.58 15.33
CA VAL A 64 -4.15 22.66 15.26
C VAL A 64 -5.03 22.87 16.52
N PRO A 65 -6.31 23.27 16.39
CA PRO A 65 -7.09 23.81 17.51
C PRO A 65 -7.31 22.86 18.70
N HIS A 66 -7.63 21.58 18.44
CA HIS A 66 -8.02 20.62 19.46
C HIS A 66 -7.04 19.46 19.58
N GLN A 67 -6.90 18.90 20.79
CA GLN A 67 -6.04 17.74 21.03
C GLN A 67 -6.49 16.52 20.21
N SER A 68 -7.79 16.27 20.08
CA SER A 68 -8.34 15.18 19.26
C SER A 68 -7.93 15.26 17.79
N MET A 69 -7.83 16.48 17.23
CA MET A 69 -7.37 16.69 15.86
C MET A 69 -5.88 16.40 15.71
N ARG A 70 -5.07 16.79 16.72
CA ARG A 70 -3.64 16.44 16.77
C ARG A 70 -3.43 14.94 16.90
N ASP A 71 -4.21 14.27 17.74
CA ASP A 71 -4.15 12.82 17.91
C ASP A 71 -4.58 12.10 16.62
N ALA A 72 -5.58 12.62 15.90
CA ALA A 72 -5.97 12.10 14.60
C ALA A 72 -4.85 12.25 13.54
N LEU A 73 -4.16 13.39 13.51
CA LEU A 73 -2.99 13.58 12.64
C LEU A 73 -1.87 12.57 12.98
N VAL A 74 -1.53 12.43 14.27
CA VAL A 74 -0.55 11.44 14.72
C VAL A 74 -0.98 10.04 14.31
N SER A 75 -2.23 9.66 14.54
CA SER A 75 -2.75 8.35 14.15
C SER A 75 -2.63 8.09 12.65
N MET A 76 -2.99 9.06 11.80
CA MET A 76 -2.90 8.91 10.34
C MET A 76 -1.45 8.78 9.87
N ILE A 77 -0.54 9.60 10.42
CA ILE A 77 0.88 9.54 10.10
C ILE A 77 1.48 8.21 10.57
N THR A 78 1.11 7.74 11.76
CA THR A 78 1.59 6.46 12.29
C THR A 78 1.11 5.29 11.46
N VAL A 79 -0.17 5.27 11.06
CA VAL A 79 -0.71 4.18 10.23
C VAL A 79 -0.03 4.16 8.87
N GLN A 80 0.11 5.31 8.20
CA GLN A 80 0.84 5.40 6.93
C GLN A 80 2.31 4.97 7.10
N GLY A 81 3.01 5.46 8.12
CA GLY A 81 4.41 5.08 8.32
C GLY A 81 4.60 3.60 8.68
N ASP A 82 3.58 2.95 9.26
CA ASP A 82 3.64 1.55 9.66
C ASP A 82 3.58 0.61 8.46
N THR A 83 2.81 0.98 7.42
CA THR A 83 2.70 0.18 6.19
C THR A 83 4.03 0.08 5.46
N GLU A 84 4.81 1.17 5.46
CA GLU A 84 6.01 1.26 4.64
C GLU A 84 7.14 0.37 5.18
N PHE A 85 7.28 0.27 6.51
CA PHE A 85 8.25 -0.66 7.10
C PHE A 85 7.76 -2.10 7.04
N ALA A 86 6.44 -2.31 7.14
CA ALA A 86 5.86 -3.64 7.05
C ALA A 86 6.04 -4.27 5.65
N SER A 87 5.87 -3.49 4.59
CA SER A 87 6.06 -3.99 3.21
C SER A 87 7.48 -4.48 2.98
N VAL A 88 8.49 -3.78 3.52
CA VAL A 88 9.90 -4.20 3.47
C VAL A 88 10.11 -5.52 4.20
N GLU A 89 9.55 -5.66 5.40
CA GLU A 89 9.65 -6.90 6.21
C GLU A 89 9.01 -8.09 5.51
N GLN A 90 7.84 -7.88 4.89
CA GLN A 90 7.14 -8.91 4.13
C GLN A 90 7.95 -9.37 2.91
N GLN A 91 8.66 -8.47 2.23
CA GLN A 91 9.13 -8.72 0.88
C GLN A 91 10.63 -8.93 0.75
N ARG A 92 11.46 -8.48 1.70
CA ARG A 92 12.94 -8.45 1.54
C ARG A 92 13.58 -9.80 1.20
N HIS A 93 13.02 -10.91 1.68
CA HIS A 93 13.52 -12.25 1.40
C HIS A 93 13.40 -12.65 -0.09
N LEU A 94 12.52 -11.99 -0.84
CA LEU A 94 12.28 -12.25 -2.26
C LEU A 94 13.48 -11.87 -3.14
N LEU A 95 14.35 -10.95 -2.68
CA LEU A 95 15.52 -10.54 -3.46
C LEU A 95 16.43 -11.74 -3.81
N ALA A 96 16.55 -12.70 -2.88
CA ALA A 96 17.34 -13.92 -3.05
C ALA A 96 16.77 -14.89 -4.10
N THR A 97 15.48 -14.76 -4.45
CA THR A 97 14.77 -15.65 -5.38
C THR A 97 14.24 -14.90 -6.60
N ALA A 98 14.80 -13.72 -6.89
CA ALA A 98 14.36 -12.89 -8.01
C ALA A 98 14.37 -13.66 -9.35
N PRO A 99 13.28 -13.61 -10.13
CA PRO A 99 13.20 -14.35 -11.40
C PRO A 99 14.13 -13.78 -12.47
N THR A 100 14.47 -12.48 -12.39
CA THR A 100 15.48 -11.84 -13.23
C THR A 100 16.20 -10.73 -12.46
N ASP A 101 17.36 -10.28 -12.96
CA ASP A 101 18.08 -9.13 -12.38
C ASP A 101 17.25 -7.84 -12.43
N TYR A 102 16.43 -7.65 -13.46
CA TYR A 102 15.50 -6.53 -13.53
C TYR A 102 14.48 -6.57 -12.39
N ASP A 103 13.97 -7.76 -12.08
CA ASP A 103 13.00 -7.94 -11.00
C ASP A 103 13.64 -7.68 -9.64
N ARG A 104 14.88 -8.16 -9.42
CA ARG A 104 15.66 -7.86 -8.22
C ARG A 104 15.87 -6.36 -8.05
N TYR A 105 16.27 -5.66 -9.11
CA TYR A 105 16.39 -4.20 -9.11
C TYR A 105 15.08 -3.52 -8.75
N ALA A 106 13.97 -3.93 -9.37
CA ALA A 106 12.67 -3.29 -9.15
C ALA A 106 12.19 -3.46 -7.71
N ALA A 107 12.28 -4.67 -7.15
CA ALA A 107 11.89 -4.92 -5.76
C ALA A 107 12.83 -4.21 -4.77
N ALA A 108 14.14 -4.22 -4.99
CA ALA A 108 15.08 -3.50 -4.14
C ALA A 108 14.84 -1.97 -4.16
N ARG A 109 14.48 -1.42 -5.33
CA ARG A 109 14.08 -0.01 -5.45
C ARG A 109 12.80 0.28 -4.68
N ILE A 110 11.75 -0.54 -4.85
CA ILE A 110 10.50 -0.39 -4.09
C ILE A 110 10.80 -0.39 -2.59
N MET A 111 11.55 -1.37 -2.08
CA MET A 111 11.91 -1.41 -0.66
C MET A 111 12.72 -0.20 -0.18
N ALA A 112 13.53 0.42 -1.05
CA ALA A 112 14.24 1.65 -0.72
C ALA A 112 13.29 2.88 -0.68
N GLU A 113 12.37 2.97 -1.64
CA GLU A 113 11.30 3.98 -1.69
C GLU A 113 10.37 3.86 -0.47
N GLU A 114 9.95 2.65 -0.10
CA GLU A 114 9.13 2.41 1.11
C GLU A 114 9.85 2.79 2.40
N GLN A 115 11.15 2.47 2.52
CA GLN A 115 11.93 2.97 3.66
C GLN A 115 11.98 4.49 3.69
N ARG A 116 12.07 5.17 2.55
CA ARG A 116 12.01 6.63 2.46
C ARG A 116 10.63 7.16 2.86
N HIS A 117 9.55 6.48 2.51
CA HIS A 117 8.19 6.81 2.93
C HIS A 117 8.05 6.73 4.46
N GLY A 118 8.48 5.62 5.06
CA GLY A 118 8.48 5.43 6.52
C GLY A 118 9.37 6.47 7.23
N TRP A 119 10.53 6.78 6.66
CA TRP A 119 11.45 7.81 7.11
C TRP A 119 10.82 9.23 7.04
N GLN A 120 10.06 9.53 5.99
CA GLN A 120 9.30 10.78 5.86
C GLN A 120 8.22 10.89 6.95
N MET A 121 7.47 9.81 7.24
CA MET A 121 6.44 9.80 8.29
C MET A 121 7.06 9.92 9.69
N ALA A 122 8.15 9.20 9.96
CA ALA A 122 8.91 9.33 11.20
C ALA A 122 9.44 10.76 11.40
N TYR A 123 9.93 11.41 10.35
CA TYR A 123 10.37 12.79 10.41
C TYR A 123 9.24 13.75 10.79
N LEU A 124 8.04 13.56 10.23
CA LEU A 124 6.87 14.37 10.61
C LEU A 124 6.52 14.19 12.09
N LEU A 125 6.52 12.95 12.58
CA LEU A 125 6.27 12.64 13.99
C LEU A 125 7.32 13.30 14.90
N MET A 126 8.60 13.08 14.62
CA MET A 126 9.73 13.59 15.40
C MET A 126 9.78 15.12 15.45
N THR A 127 9.49 15.77 14.33
CA THR A 127 9.64 17.22 14.16
C THR A 127 8.45 18.01 14.70
N TYR A 128 7.22 17.52 14.46
CA TYR A 128 6.03 18.33 14.69
C TYR A 128 5.21 17.93 15.93
N PHE A 129 5.40 16.73 16.50
CA PHE A 129 4.51 16.19 17.55
C PHE A 129 5.19 15.92 18.90
N GLY A 130 6.39 16.45 19.11
CA GLY A 130 7.05 16.45 20.41
C GLY A 130 7.24 15.04 21.00
N GLN A 131 6.97 14.87 22.30
CA GLN A 131 7.20 13.59 22.98
C GLN A 131 6.28 12.46 22.46
N GLN A 132 5.04 12.78 22.10
CA GLN A 132 4.11 11.79 21.54
C GLN A 132 4.60 11.31 20.17
N GLY A 133 5.00 12.25 19.30
CA GLY A 133 5.59 11.93 18.00
C GLY A 133 6.82 11.03 18.11
N ARG A 134 7.74 11.32 19.03
CA ARG A 134 8.92 10.45 19.28
C ARG A 134 8.56 9.02 19.64
N ARG A 135 7.51 8.84 20.45
CA ARG A 135 7.04 7.49 20.84
C ARG A 135 6.46 6.75 19.65
N GLU A 136 5.63 7.41 18.85
CA GLU A 136 5.05 6.77 17.68
C GLU A 136 6.09 6.47 16.61
N ALA A 137 7.05 7.38 16.35
CA ALA A 137 8.16 7.15 15.43
C ALA A 137 9.03 5.97 15.86
N GLN A 138 9.24 5.78 17.18
CA GLN A 138 9.97 4.63 17.69
C GLN A 138 9.16 3.33 17.50
N LYS A 139 7.86 3.35 17.76
CA LYS A 139 7.00 2.17 17.58
C LYS A 139 6.93 1.69 16.12
N LEU A 140 7.13 2.58 15.14
CA LEU A 140 7.23 2.18 13.72
C LEU A 140 8.33 1.13 13.47
N LEU A 141 9.41 1.19 14.26
CA LEU A 141 10.58 0.31 14.18
C LEU A 141 10.52 -0.89 15.15
N GLU A 142 9.62 -0.84 16.13
CA GLU A 142 9.47 -1.90 17.14
C GLU A 142 8.46 -2.97 16.72
N ARG A 143 7.45 -2.59 15.93
CA ARG A 143 6.53 -3.54 15.30
C ARG A 143 7.22 -4.29 14.16
N ASN A 144 6.80 -5.52 13.91
CA ASN A 144 7.33 -6.42 12.91
C ASN A 144 6.21 -7.28 12.27
N ALA A 145 6.14 -7.29 10.94
CA ALA A 145 5.17 -8.10 10.19
C ALA A 145 5.27 -9.60 10.47
N GLN A 146 6.46 -10.11 10.83
CA GLN A 146 6.69 -11.53 11.14
C GLN A 146 6.09 -11.95 12.47
N ASP A 147 5.96 -11.01 13.42
CA ASP A 147 5.31 -11.22 14.72
C ASP A 147 3.79 -10.98 14.65
N GLY A 148 3.30 -10.49 13.51
CA GLY A 148 1.88 -10.24 13.27
C GLY A 148 1.33 -9.01 14.00
N ASP A 149 2.20 -8.09 14.43
CA ASP A 149 1.84 -6.94 15.26
C ASP A 149 1.73 -5.60 14.50
N ARG A 150 1.93 -5.61 13.17
CA ARG A 150 1.66 -4.43 12.31
C ARG A 150 0.19 -4.04 12.39
N LEU A 151 -0.09 -2.74 12.27
CA LEU A 151 -1.40 -2.17 12.58
C LEU A 151 -2.51 -2.65 11.64
N LEU A 152 -2.16 -2.91 10.38
CA LEU A 152 -3.11 -3.30 9.34
C LEU A 152 -2.89 -4.77 8.96
N GLY A 153 -3.96 -5.57 9.03
CA GLY A 153 -3.87 -7.02 8.83
C GLY A 153 -3.30 -7.46 7.48
N ALA A 154 -3.49 -6.68 6.41
CA ALA A 154 -2.90 -6.95 5.09
C ALA A 154 -1.37 -7.02 5.13
N PHE A 155 -0.75 -6.21 5.99
CA PHE A 155 0.71 -6.09 6.15
C PHE A 155 1.31 -7.13 7.10
N ASN A 156 0.45 -8.00 7.68
CA ASN A 156 0.87 -9.20 8.40
C ASN A 156 0.64 -10.47 7.57
N ARG A 157 0.11 -10.36 6.34
CA ARG A 157 -0.13 -11.54 5.50
C ARG A 157 1.18 -12.07 4.92
N PRO A 158 1.35 -13.40 4.81
CA PRO A 158 2.52 -13.98 4.18
C PRO A 158 2.67 -13.56 2.71
N MET A 159 3.92 -13.31 2.31
CA MET A 159 4.34 -12.99 0.94
C MET A 159 5.44 -13.96 0.49
N PRO A 160 5.16 -15.27 0.36
CA PRO A 160 6.19 -16.29 0.20
C PRO A 160 6.97 -16.23 -1.13
N HIS A 161 6.38 -15.64 -2.18
CA HIS A 161 6.95 -15.75 -3.53
C HIS A 161 6.60 -14.56 -4.44
N TRP A 162 7.28 -14.48 -5.58
CA TRP A 162 7.17 -13.36 -6.52
C TRP A 162 5.80 -13.18 -7.18
N LEU A 163 4.99 -14.23 -7.34
CA LEU A 163 3.61 -14.07 -7.84
C LEU A 163 2.74 -13.24 -6.89
N ASP A 164 2.89 -13.45 -5.57
CA ASP A 164 2.24 -12.61 -4.56
C ASP A 164 2.78 -11.18 -4.63
N PHE A 165 4.09 -10.99 -4.76
CA PHE A 165 4.68 -9.65 -4.86
C PHE A 165 4.14 -8.84 -6.03
N PHE A 166 4.02 -9.44 -7.22
CA PHE A 166 3.43 -8.75 -8.37
C PHE A 166 1.94 -8.44 -8.19
N CYS A 167 1.18 -9.31 -7.52
CA CYS A 167 -0.21 -9.03 -7.17
C CYS A 167 -0.30 -7.93 -6.09
N TYR A 168 0.56 -7.97 -5.08
CA TYR A 168 0.60 -6.98 -4.00
C TYR A 168 0.91 -5.59 -4.54
N THR A 169 1.99 -5.44 -5.29
CA THR A 169 2.37 -4.15 -5.90
C THR A 169 1.34 -3.65 -6.92
N MET A 170 0.50 -4.55 -7.47
CA MET A 170 -0.61 -4.19 -8.36
C MET A 170 -1.84 -3.70 -7.60
N PHE A 171 -2.18 -4.34 -6.47
CA PHE A 171 -3.46 -4.18 -5.78
C PHE A 171 -3.34 -3.53 -4.40
N VAL A 172 -2.37 -3.91 -3.58
CA VAL A 172 -2.18 -3.40 -2.21
C VAL A 172 -1.48 -2.04 -2.23
N ASP A 173 -0.34 -1.88 -2.91
CA ASP A 173 0.35 -0.58 -3.05
C ASP A 173 -0.56 0.49 -3.67
N ARG A 174 -1.51 0.04 -4.51
CA ARG A 174 -2.50 0.94 -5.10
C ARG A 174 -3.42 1.56 -4.05
N ASP A 175 -3.69 0.92 -2.91
CA ASP A 175 -4.32 1.59 -1.77
C ASP A 175 -3.48 2.80 -1.33
N GLY A 176 -2.15 2.63 -1.21
CA GLY A 176 -1.20 3.71 -0.92
C GLY A 176 -1.41 4.94 -1.81
N LYS A 177 -1.56 4.76 -3.12
CA LYS A 177 -1.93 5.86 -4.04
C LYS A 177 -3.19 6.62 -3.59
N PHE A 178 -4.26 5.91 -3.23
CA PHE A 178 -5.51 6.52 -2.78
C PHE A 178 -5.35 7.22 -1.42
N GLN A 179 -4.70 6.56 -0.46
CA GLN A 179 -4.43 7.12 0.87
C GLN A 179 -3.60 8.41 0.79
N LEU A 180 -2.47 8.37 0.07
CA LEU A 180 -1.59 9.51 -0.15
C LEU A 180 -2.30 10.63 -0.93
N GLY A 181 -3.10 10.29 -1.94
CA GLY A 181 -3.90 11.26 -2.68
C GLY A 181 -4.89 12.00 -1.80
N MET A 182 -5.63 11.28 -0.95
CA MET A 182 -6.57 11.86 0.03
C MET A 182 -5.88 12.70 1.11
N LEU A 183 -4.67 12.31 1.54
CA LEU A 183 -3.88 13.08 2.49
C LEU A 183 -3.19 14.30 1.87
N SER A 184 -3.04 14.35 0.55
CA SER A 184 -2.37 15.46 -0.16
C SER A 184 -3.11 16.80 -0.05
N THR A 185 -4.39 16.76 0.36
CA THR A 185 -5.23 17.94 0.59
C THR A 185 -5.33 18.32 2.08
N SER A 186 -4.64 17.61 2.97
CA SER A 186 -4.69 17.84 4.42
C SER A 186 -4.50 19.31 4.82
N ALA A 187 -5.22 19.74 5.84
CA ALA A 187 -5.10 21.04 6.49
C ALA A 187 -3.77 21.18 7.25
N PHE A 188 -3.11 20.07 7.60
CA PHE A 188 -1.75 20.12 8.14
C PHE A 188 -0.74 20.12 6.99
N LYS A 189 -0.21 21.31 6.69
CA LYS A 189 0.62 21.59 5.51
C LYS A 189 1.83 20.66 5.37
N PRO A 190 2.61 20.34 6.43
CA PRO A 190 3.75 19.42 6.29
C PRO A 190 3.32 18.02 5.84
N LEU A 191 2.18 17.52 6.32
CA LEU A 191 1.65 16.23 5.88
C LEU A 191 1.23 16.27 4.41
N ALA A 192 0.43 17.27 4.03
CA ALA A 192 0.00 17.45 2.65
C ALA A 192 1.19 17.56 1.67
N ALA A 193 2.23 18.30 2.05
CA ALA A 193 3.43 18.50 1.25
C ALA A 193 4.28 17.23 1.10
N SER A 194 4.24 16.30 2.05
CA SER A 194 4.97 15.03 1.94
C SER A 194 4.37 14.07 0.90
N MET A 195 3.09 14.21 0.55
CA MET A 195 2.38 13.26 -0.32
C MET A 195 2.82 13.34 -1.78
N GLY A 196 3.13 14.54 -2.29
CA GLY A 196 3.48 14.76 -3.69
C GLY A 196 4.69 13.92 -4.16
N PRO A 197 5.83 13.97 -3.43
CA PRO A 197 6.99 13.13 -3.72
C PRO A 197 6.69 11.62 -3.62
N MET A 198 6.01 11.17 -2.55
CA MET A 198 5.66 9.74 -2.37
C MET A 198 4.77 9.24 -3.50
N LEU A 199 3.77 10.02 -3.93
CA LEU A 199 2.92 9.67 -5.07
C LEU A 199 3.68 9.51 -6.40
N LYS A 200 4.82 10.18 -6.57
CA LYS A 200 5.67 10.01 -7.76
C LYS A 200 6.41 8.67 -7.69
N GLU A 201 6.88 8.29 -6.51
CA GLU A 201 7.56 7.00 -6.27
C GLU A 201 6.56 5.85 -6.40
N GLU A 202 5.37 5.97 -5.81
CA GLU A 202 4.28 4.99 -5.87
C GLU A 202 3.94 4.58 -7.31
N SER A 203 4.05 5.51 -8.27
CA SER A 203 3.80 5.20 -9.69
C SER A 203 4.73 4.10 -10.25
N PHE A 204 5.95 3.99 -9.71
CA PHE A 204 6.88 2.92 -10.04
C PHE A 204 6.47 1.57 -9.43
N HIS A 205 5.91 1.58 -8.22
CA HIS A 205 5.42 0.39 -7.52
C HIS A 205 4.27 -0.25 -8.33
N LEU A 206 3.25 0.55 -8.65
CA LEU A 206 2.08 0.12 -9.43
C LEU A 206 2.47 -0.37 -10.83
N GLY A 207 3.43 0.31 -11.45
CA GLY A 207 3.98 -0.07 -12.74
C GLY A 207 4.72 -1.41 -12.69
N THR A 208 5.41 -1.71 -11.59
CA THR A 208 6.12 -2.97 -11.37
C THR A 208 5.15 -4.13 -11.27
N GLY A 209 4.09 -4.01 -10.47
CA GLY A 209 3.05 -5.04 -10.35
C GLY A 209 2.34 -5.31 -11.68
N SER A 210 1.79 -4.27 -12.31
CA SER A 210 1.10 -4.39 -13.61
C SER A 210 2.01 -4.97 -14.71
N ASN A 211 3.27 -4.53 -14.77
CA ASN A 211 4.23 -5.06 -15.74
C ASN A 211 4.64 -6.51 -15.44
N GLY A 212 4.78 -6.88 -14.17
CA GLY A 212 5.06 -8.24 -13.73
C GLY A 212 3.96 -9.21 -14.14
N LEU A 213 2.69 -8.89 -13.81
CA LEU A 213 1.54 -9.70 -14.20
C LEU A 213 1.42 -9.86 -15.73
N ARG A 214 1.63 -8.77 -16.48
CA ARG A 214 1.69 -8.84 -17.94
C ARG A 214 2.79 -9.80 -18.43
N ARG A 215 3.96 -9.80 -17.79
CA ARG A 215 5.09 -10.67 -18.17
C ARG A 215 4.84 -12.14 -17.80
N ILE A 216 4.10 -12.40 -16.72
CA ILE A 216 3.63 -13.74 -16.35
C ILE A 216 2.65 -14.27 -17.40
N ILE A 217 1.63 -13.47 -17.76
CA ILE A 217 0.65 -13.83 -18.79
C ILE A 217 1.34 -14.17 -20.12
N LYS A 218 2.31 -13.36 -20.53
CA LYS A 218 3.07 -13.58 -21.77
C LYS A 218 3.94 -14.83 -21.74
N ALA A 219 4.49 -15.19 -20.58
CA ALA A 219 5.29 -16.40 -20.45
C ALA A 219 4.42 -17.66 -20.56
N GLY A 220 3.17 -17.60 -20.09
CA GLY A 220 2.19 -18.68 -20.25
C GLY A 220 2.48 -19.94 -19.43
N VAL A 221 3.41 -19.87 -18.47
CA VAL A 221 3.78 -21.00 -17.59
C VAL A 221 2.81 -21.12 -16.42
N ILE A 222 2.43 -20.01 -15.80
CA ILE A 222 1.46 -19.99 -14.70
C ILE A 222 0.05 -20.18 -15.29
N PRO A 223 -0.71 -21.22 -14.89
CA PRO A 223 -2.10 -21.38 -15.33
C PRO A 223 -2.95 -20.15 -15.02
N LEU A 224 -3.81 -19.73 -15.97
CA LEU A 224 -4.59 -18.51 -15.82
C LEU A 224 -5.63 -18.59 -14.69
N ASP A 225 -6.18 -19.78 -14.43
CA ASP A 225 -7.08 -20.02 -13.31
C ASP A 225 -6.35 -19.88 -11.96
N MET A 226 -5.10 -20.37 -11.86
CA MET A 226 -4.24 -20.17 -10.70
C MET A 226 -3.93 -18.68 -10.51
N LEU A 227 -3.55 -17.98 -11.59
CA LEU A 227 -3.33 -16.53 -11.54
C LEU A 227 -4.57 -15.77 -11.04
N GLN A 228 -5.76 -16.15 -11.49
CA GLN A 228 -7.01 -15.57 -11.02
C GLN A 228 -7.24 -15.77 -9.51
N ARG A 229 -6.88 -16.95 -8.95
CA ARG A 229 -6.96 -17.19 -7.50
C ARG A 229 -6.07 -16.21 -6.71
N TYR A 230 -4.85 -15.95 -7.18
CA TYR A 230 -3.95 -14.96 -6.55
C TYR A 230 -4.44 -13.51 -6.70
N ILE A 231 -5.02 -13.16 -7.86
CA ILE A 231 -5.70 -11.87 -8.04
C ILE A 231 -6.83 -11.74 -7.01
N ASN A 232 -7.67 -12.76 -6.85
CA ASN A 232 -8.77 -12.75 -5.88
C ASN A 232 -8.29 -12.54 -4.44
N LYS A 233 -7.22 -13.25 -4.03
CA LYS A 233 -6.59 -13.11 -2.69
C LYS A 233 -6.16 -11.67 -2.41
N TRP A 234 -5.45 -11.03 -3.34
CA TRP A 234 -4.88 -9.71 -3.10
C TRP A 234 -5.86 -8.56 -3.31
N VAL A 235 -6.81 -8.70 -4.24
CA VAL A 235 -7.92 -7.74 -4.38
C VAL A 235 -8.76 -7.69 -3.11
N SER A 236 -9.19 -8.85 -2.59
CA SER A 236 -10.03 -8.86 -1.37
C SER A 236 -9.26 -8.34 -0.15
N THR A 237 -7.95 -8.62 -0.08
CA THR A 237 -7.07 -8.08 0.96
C THR A 237 -6.98 -6.55 0.89
N ALA A 238 -6.84 -5.98 -0.31
CA ALA A 238 -6.74 -4.54 -0.51
C ALA A 238 -8.07 -3.81 -0.22
N HIS A 239 -9.22 -4.41 -0.54
CA HIS A 239 -10.53 -3.83 -0.20
C HIS A 239 -10.70 -3.56 1.31
N ASP A 240 -10.12 -4.39 2.17
CA ASP A 240 -10.19 -4.22 3.62
C ASP A 240 -9.36 -3.02 4.13
N LEU A 241 -8.36 -2.54 3.38
CA LEU A 241 -7.50 -1.41 3.79
C LEU A 241 -8.25 -0.09 3.91
N PHE A 242 -9.36 0.07 3.18
CA PHE A 242 -10.21 1.25 3.25
C PHE A 242 -11.03 1.31 4.55
N GLY A 243 -11.01 0.26 5.38
CA GLY A 243 -11.69 0.23 6.66
C GLY A 243 -13.19 -0.09 6.54
N VAL A 244 -13.91 0.17 7.62
CA VAL A 244 -15.38 0.00 7.69
C VAL A 244 -16.08 1.03 6.79
N ASP A 245 -17.24 0.65 6.26
CA ASP A 245 -18.02 1.41 5.28
C ASP A 245 -18.46 2.77 5.86
N GLU A 246 -19.10 2.72 7.03
CA GLU A 246 -19.47 3.90 7.82
C GLU A 246 -18.49 4.10 8.98
N SER A 247 -17.79 5.23 8.99
CA SER A 247 -16.70 5.48 9.95
C SER A 247 -16.77 6.86 10.58
N SER A 248 -16.98 6.91 11.90
CA SER A 248 -16.88 8.16 12.66
C SER A 248 -15.48 8.79 12.59
N SER A 249 -14.42 7.97 12.52
CA SER A 249 -13.05 8.47 12.38
C SER A 249 -12.83 9.12 11.02
N ALA A 250 -13.36 8.54 9.94
CA ALA A 250 -13.30 9.14 8.60
C ALA A 250 -14.12 10.43 8.54
N HIS A 251 -15.34 10.42 9.10
CA HIS A 251 -16.20 11.59 9.21
C HIS A 251 -15.46 12.76 9.86
N TRP A 252 -14.90 12.55 11.06
CA TRP A 252 -14.20 13.61 11.79
C TRP A 252 -12.90 14.03 11.10
N ALA A 253 -12.15 13.11 10.50
CA ALA A 253 -10.98 13.46 9.71
C ALA A 253 -11.33 14.40 8.55
N TYR A 254 -12.47 14.18 7.87
CA TYR A 254 -12.95 15.08 6.82
C TYR A 254 -13.41 16.43 7.39
N VAL A 255 -14.27 16.41 8.42
CA VAL A 255 -14.78 17.63 9.07
C VAL A 255 -13.65 18.54 9.58
N TRP A 256 -12.60 17.93 10.13
CA TRP A 256 -11.42 18.65 10.63
C TRP A 256 -10.43 19.07 9.54
N GLY A 257 -10.68 18.76 8.27
CA GLY A 257 -9.77 19.08 7.17
C GLY A 257 -8.53 18.18 7.11
N ILE A 258 -8.46 17.08 7.86
CA ILE A 258 -7.25 16.24 7.97
C ILE A 258 -7.05 15.35 6.74
N LYS A 259 -8.12 14.77 6.21
CA LYS A 259 -8.08 13.87 5.05
C LYS A 259 -9.29 14.10 4.16
N GLY A 260 -9.06 14.45 2.90
CA GLY A 260 -10.12 14.75 1.92
C GLY A 260 -10.61 13.48 1.24
N ARG A 261 -11.56 13.62 0.30
CA ARG A 261 -11.93 12.53 -0.61
C ARG A 261 -10.85 12.34 -1.67
N TRP A 262 -10.89 11.17 -2.32
CA TRP A 262 -10.16 11.00 -3.58
C TRP A 262 -10.61 12.07 -4.58
N ASP A 263 -9.66 12.74 -5.24
CA ASP A 263 -9.90 13.86 -6.15
C ASP A 263 -10.71 15.04 -5.54
N GLU A 264 -10.51 15.36 -4.25
CA GLU A 264 -11.26 16.43 -3.55
C GLU A 264 -11.32 17.74 -4.33
N ARG A 265 -10.20 18.22 -4.88
CA ARG A 265 -10.14 19.49 -5.66
C ARG A 265 -11.08 19.48 -6.86
N LYS A 266 -11.10 18.37 -7.62
CA LYS A 266 -11.99 18.19 -8.78
C LYS A 266 -13.46 18.12 -8.34
N LYS A 267 -13.73 17.47 -7.19
CA LYS A 267 -15.08 17.39 -6.62
C LYS A 267 -15.58 18.74 -6.14
N LEU A 268 -14.71 19.58 -5.56
CA LEU A 268 -15.02 20.96 -5.19
C LEU A 268 -15.30 21.82 -6.43
N GLU A 269 -14.47 21.74 -7.47
CA GLU A 269 -14.70 22.46 -8.74
C GLU A 269 -16.00 22.05 -9.45
N GLY A 270 -16.40 20.79 -9.29
CA GLY A 270 -17.64 20.26 -9.85
C GLY A 270 -18.87 20.35 -8.95
N ASP A 271 -18.78 21.04 -7.81
CA ASP A 271 -19.85 21.15 -6.80
C ASP A 271 -20.44 19.79 -6.37
N VAL A 272 -19.60 18.75 -6.30
CA VAL A 272 -20.01 17.40 -5.91
C VAL A 272 -20.18 17.34 -4.39
N GLU A 273 -21.44 17.18 -3.96
CA GLU A 273 -21.81 17.05 -2.55
C GLU A 273 -21.04 15.91 -1.86
N VAL A 274 -20.63 16.13 -0.61
CA VAL A 274 -19.92 15.14 0.20
C VAL A 274 -20.89 14.39 1.10
N SER A 275 -20.89 13.06 0.98
CA SER A 275 -21.46 12.18 2.01
C SER A 275 -20.38 11.87 3.04
N LYS A 276 -20.48 12.47 4.24
CA LYS A 276 -19.52 12.25 5.33
C LYS A 276 -19.68 10.88 6.00
N GLU A 277 -20.74 10.15 5.68
CA GLU A 277 -21.03 8.82 6.22
C GLU A 277 -20.32 7.72 5.43
N THR A 278 -20.13 7.91 4.12
CA THR A 278 -19.64 6.87 3.19
C THR A 278 -18.26 7.18 2.61
N LEU A 279 -17.43 7.98 3.30
CA LEU A 279 -16.11 8.41 2.79
C LEU A 279 -15.16 7.24 2.48
N ASN A 280 -15.17 6.22 3.33
CA ASN A 280 -14.33 5.04 3.16
C ASN A 280 -14.84 4.16 2.00
N GLU A 281 -16.15 3.97 1.92
CA GLU A 281 -16.80 3.25 0.82
C GLU A 281 -16.54 3.96 -0.52
N GLU A 282 -16.71 5.28 -0.59
CA GLU A 282 -16.45 6.09 -1.79
C GLU A 282 -14.99 5.93 -2.26
N ALA A 283 -14.02 5.97 -1.34
CA ALA A 283 -12.62 5.76 -1.66
C ALA A 283 -12.36 4.33 -2.16
N ARG A 284 -12.96 3.32 -1.52
CA ARG A 284 -12.85 1.91 -1.93
C ARG A 284 -13.44 1.68 -3.32
N MET A 285 -14.54 2.35 -3.65
CA MET A 285 -15.18 2.25 -4.95
C MET A 285 -14.32 2.85 -6.07
N HIS A 286 -13.71 4.01 -5.86
CA HIS A 286 -12.77 4.56 -6.83
C HIS A 286 -11.54 3.66 -7.04
N TYR A 287 -11.05 3.06 -5.97
CA TYR A 287 -10.02 2.03 -6.06
C TYR A 287 -10.48 0.83 -6.88
N HIS A 288 -11.67 0.30 -6.61
CA HIS A 288 -12.27 -0.84 -7.29
C HIS A 288 -12.40 -0.58 -8.80
N GLU A 289 -12.95 0.57 -9.17
CA GLU A 289 -13.09 1.01 -10.56
C GLU A 289 -11.73 1.05 -11.27
N GLU A 290 -10.69 1.55 -10.60
CA GLU A 290 -9.34 1.62 -11.18
C GLU A 290 -8.76 0.21 -11.43
N ILE A 291 -8.84 -0.70 -10.45
CA ILE A 291 -8.28 -2.05 -10.62
C ILE A 291 -9.04 -2.86 -11.67
N VAL A 292 -10.35 -2.63 -11.85
CA VAL A 292 -11.14 -3.23 -12.94
C VAL A 292 -10.58 -2.82 -14.29
N LEU A 293 -10.30 -1.53 -14.48
CA LEU A 293 -9.69 -1.03 -15.72
C LEU A 293 -8.28 -1.58 -15.94
N GLU A 294 -7.49 -1.72 -14.88
CA GLU A 294 -6.14 -2.28 -14.98
C GLU A 294 -6.15 -3.77 -15.31
N VAL A 295 -7.08 -4.56 -14.75
CA VAL A 295 -7.26 -5.98 -15.11
C VAL A 295 -7.79 -6.12 -16.55
N GLU A 296 -8.67 -5.23 -17.02
CA GLU A 296 -9.11 -5.26 -18.42
C GLU A 296 -7.95 -4.97 -19.39
N LYS A 297 -6.96 -4.14 -19.00
CA LYS A 297 -5.73 -4.00 -19.79
C LYS A 297 -4.92 -5.30 -19.84
N LEU A 298 -4.89 -6.07 -18.75
CA LEU A 298 -4.23 -7.39 -18.71
C LEU A 298 -4.92 -8.38 -19.65
N ASN A 299 -6.25 -8.34 -19.74
CA ASN A 299 -7.04 -9.17 -20.65
C ASN A 299 -6.63 -9.01 -22.12
N GLY A 300 -6.11 -7.84 -22.52
CA GLY A 300 -5.58 -7.59 -23.86
C GLY A 300 -4.29 -8.35 -24.21
N TYR A 301 -3.66 -9.03 -23.24
CA TYR A 301 -2.46 -9.86 -23.43
C TYR A 301 -2.72 -11.36 -23.33
N LEU A 302 -3.96 -11.78 -23.06
CA LEU A 302 -4.31 -13.18 -22.95
C LEU A 302 -4.23 -13.88 -24.32
N PRO A 303 -3.90 -15.19 -24.36
CA PRO A 303 -4.02 -15.99 -25.57
C PRO A 303 -5.46 -15.97 -26.14
N GLU A 304 -5.59 -16.14 -27.45
CA GLU A 304 -6.90 -16.21 -28.09
C GLU A 304 -7.75 -17.35 -27.51
N GLY A 305 -9.01 -17.06 -27.17
CA GLY A 305 -9.93 -18.02 -26.58
C GLY A 305 -9.76 -18.28 -25.08
N ALA A 306 -8.78 -17.65 -24.42
CA ALA A 306 -8.62 -17.75 -22.98
C ALA A 306 -9.78 -17.09 -22.21
N ALA A 307 -10.12 -17.66 -21.05
CA ALA A 307 -11.04 -17.01 -20.12
C ALA A 307 -10.45 -15.69 -19.63
N LYS A 308 -11.28 -14.65 -19.57
CA LYS A 308 -10.85 -13.34 -19.08
C LYS A 308 -10.56 -13.37 -17.59
N LEU A 309 -9.52 -12.66 -17.18
CA LEU A 309 -9.28 -12.31 -15.80
C LEU A 309 -10.30 -11.26 -15.34
N TYR A 310 -10.64 -11.27 -14.06
CA TYR A 310 -11.61 -10.36 -13.46
C TYR A 310 -11.17 -9.88 -12.08
N VAL A 311 -11.81 -8.81 -11.60
CA VAL A 311 -11.71 -8.33 -10.23
C VAL A 311 -12.93 -8.87 -9.47
N PRO A 312 -12.77 -9.61 -8.36
CA PRO A 312 -13.93 -10.06 -7.58
C PRO A 312 -14.65 -8.85 -6.97
N HIS A 313 -15.97 -8.95 -6.84
CA HIS A 313 -16.80 -7.94 -6.20
C HIS A 313 -16.23 -7.56 -4.83
N GLU A 314 -16.37 -6.29 -4.44
CA GLU A 314 -15.87 -5.77 -3.16
C GLU A 314 -16.43 -6.44 -1.89
N ASN A 315 -17.42 -7.32 -2.02
CA ASN A 315 -18.02 -8.06 -0.90
C ASN A 315 -17.33 -9.41 -0.69
N PHE A 316 -16.60 -9.90 -1.69
CA PHE A 316 -15.92 -11.19 -1.67
C PHE A 316 -14.76 -11.17 -0.66
N ASN A 317 -14.74 -12.17 0.22
CA ASN A 317 -13.61 -12.50 1.11
C ASN A 317 -13.14 -11.31 1.98
N ARG A 318 -14.09 -10.66 2.67
CA ARG A 318 -13.87 -9.48 3.52
C ARG A 318 -13.69 -9.84 5.00
N GLU A 319 -12.72 -9.21 5.66
CA GLU A 319 -12.52 -9.26 7.13
C GLU A 319 -12.91 -7.96 7.83
N ILE A 320 -13.22 -6.90 7.08
CA ILE A 320 -13.61 -5.58 7.61
C ILE A 320 -14.88 -5.08 6.89
N GLY A 321 -15.72 -4.34 7.62
CA GLY A 321 -16.93 -3.70 7.08
C GLY A 321 -18.18 -4.57 7.16
N ASN A 322 -19.24 -4.14 6.47
CA ASN A 322 -20.57 -4.73 6.52
C ASN A 322 -20.60 -6.20 6.07
N TYR A 323 -19.74 -6.56 5.12
CA TYR A 323 -19.62 -7.92 4.57
C TYR A 323 -18.57 -8.79 5.29
N LYS A 324 -18.05 -8.33 6.43
CA LYS A 324 -17.08 -9.08 7.23
C LYS A 324 -17.56 -10.50 7.50
N ARG A 325 -16.78 -11.49 7.05
CA ARG A 325 -17.02 -12.94 7.24
C ARG A 325 -18.36 -13.43 6.70
N GLN A 326 -19.04 -12.63 5.87
CA GLN A 326 -20.19 -13.08 5.10
C GLN A 326 -19.69 -13.90 3.92
N ARG A 327 -20.44 -14.94 3.55
CA ARG A 327 -20.13 -15.76 2.39
C ARG A 327 -20.69 -15.08 1.15
N CYS A 328 -19.88 -14.25 0.52
CA CYS A 328 -20.21 -13.61 -0.74
C CYS A 328 -19.37 -14.24 -1.86
N THR A 329 -20.00 -14.60 -2.98
CA THR A 329 -19.33 -15.07 -4.18
C THR A 329 -18.56 -13.94 -4.87
N THR A 330 -17.70 -14.27 -5.84
CA THR A 330 -16.87 -13.30 -6.58
C THR A 330 -17.67 -12.33 -7.44
N ASP A 331 -18.95 -12.60 -7.70
CA ASP A 331 -19.92 -11.68 -8.32
C ASP A 331 -20.70 -10.82 -7.30
N GLY A 332 -20.47 -11.04 -6.00
CA GLY A 332 -21.06 -10.27 -4.90
C GLY A 332 -22.34 -10.86 -4.30
N ALA A 333 -22.87 -11.96 -4.84
CA ALA A 333 -24.08 -12.58 -4.31
C ALA A 333 -23.82 -13.26 -2.94
N VAL A 334 -24.80 -13.18 -2.04
CA VAL A 334 -24.74 -13.93 -0.78
C VAL A 334 -24.94 -15.42 -1.09
N PHE A 335 -23.98 -16.23 -0.69
CA PHE A 335 -23.97 -17.66 -0.90
C PHE A 335 -24.93 -18.36 0.07
N THR A 336 -25.83 -19.18 -0.47
CA THR A 336 -26.88 -19.88 0.30
C THR A 336 -26.76 -21.41 0.26
N GLY A 337 -25.67 -21.95 -0.32
CA GLY A 337 -25.39 -23.40 -0.38
C GLY A 337 -24.90 -23.98 0.95
N SER A 338 -24.51 -25.27 0.94
CA SER A 338 -23.98 -25.93 2.15
C SER A 338 -22.57 -25.46 2.52
N ASP A 339 -22.07 -25.86 3.69
CA ASP A 339 -20.68 -25.61 4.11
C ASP A 339 -19.67 -26.30 3.18
N GLU A 340 -20.01 -27.50 2.69
CA GLU A 340 -19.22 -28.22 1.71
C GLU A 340 -19.18 -27.48 0.37
N ASP A 341 -20.33 -27.00 -0.12
CA ASP A 341 -20.41 -26.25 -1.37
C ASP A 341 -19.59 -24.94 -1.27
N TRP A 342 -19.66 -24.25 -0.13
CA TRP A 342 -18.86 -23.05 0.10
C TRP A 342 -17.36 -23.35 0.16
N SER A 343 -16.97 -24.45 0.81
CA SER A 343 -15.56 -24.85 0.88
C SER A 343 -14.99 -25.14 -0.50
N ALA A 344 -15.74 -25.89 -1.33
CA ALA A 344 -15.37 -26.15 -2.72
C ALA A 344 -15.34 -24.85 -3.56
N TYR A 345 -16.28 -23.93 -3.32
CA TYR A 345 -16.29 -22.63 -3.98
C TYR A 345 -15.02 -21.83 -3.64
N ILE A 346 -14.64 -21.75 -2.36
CA ILE A 346 -13.43 -21.04 -1.93
C ILE A 346 -12.17 -21.68 -2.49
N GLU A 347 -12.06 -23.02 -2.47
CA GLU A 347 -10.93 -23.76 -3.05
C GLU A 347 -10.74 -23.45 -4.55
N ALA A 348 -11.84 -23.26 -5.29
CA ALA A 348 -11.79 -22.87 -6.69
C ALA A 348 -11.40 -21.39 -6.93
N HIS A 349 -11.54 -20.51 -5.92
CA HIS A 349 -11.43 -19.06 -6.09
C HIS A 349 -10.30 -18.39 -5.28
N LEU A 350 -9.66 -19.08 -4.34
CA LEU A 350 -8.52 -18.59 -3.56
C LEU A 350 -7.38 -19.61 -3.60
N PRO A 351 -6.10 -19.17 -3.47
CA PRO A 351 -4.96 -20.06 -3.56
C PRO A 351 -5.02 -21.18 -2.52
N THR A 352 -4.70 -22.39 -2.96
CA THR A 352 -4.74 -23.62 -2.17
C THR A 352 -3.34 -24.06 -1.75
N ALA A 353 -3.25 -25.00 -0.81
CA ALA A 353 -1.97 -25.61 -0.46
C ALA A 353 -1.34 -26.36 -1.64
N GLN A 354 -2.15 -26.89 -2.55
CA GLN A 354 -1.65 -27.54 -3.77
C GLN A 354 -1.07 -26.51 -4.75
N ASP A 355 -1.69 -25.33 -4.89
CA ASP A 355 -1.15 -24.24 -5.71
C ASP A 355 0.26 -23.85 -5.25
N GLU A 356 0.46 -23.71 -3.95
CA GLU A 356 1.76 -23.40 -3.35
C GLU A 356 2.83 -24.48 -3.62
N GLU A 357 2.42 -25.75 -3.70
CA GLU A 357 3.33 -26.85 -4.08
C GLU A 357 3.65 -26.82 -5.58
N ASP A 358 2.62 -26.66 -6.43
CA ASP A 358 2.77 -26.63 -7.88
C ASP A 358 3.65 -25.45 -8.34
N LEU A 359 3.51 -24.29 -7.69
CA LEU A 359 4.34 -23.11 -7.96
C LEU A 359 5.84 -23.38 -7.81
N LYS A 360 6.26 -24.29 -6.93
CA LYS A 360 7.68 -24.63 -6.78
C LYS A 360 8.27 -25.23 -8.06
N GLU A 361 7.50 -26.02 -8.81
CA GLU A 361 7.93 -26.58 -10.09
C GLU A 361 7.76 -25.56 -11.23
N LEU A 362 6.71 -24.74 -11.20
CA LEU A 362 6.50 -23.69 -12.19
C LEU A 362 7.62 -22.63 -12.13
N PHE A 363 8.09 -22.28 -10.94
CA PHE A 363 9.17 -21.31 -10.76
C PHE A 363 10.55 -21.79 -11.23
N LYS A 364 10.72 -23.09 -11.51
CA LYS A 364 11.95 -23.61 -12.15
C LYS A 364 11.96 -23.38 -13.67
N GLN A 365 10.83 -23.00 -14.25
CA GLN A 365 10.69 -22.68 -15.67
C GLN A 365 10.81 -21.17 -15.89
N GLN A 366 10.85 -20.72 -17.14
CA GLN A 366 10.81 -19.30 -17.47
C GLN A 366 9.38 -18.75 -17.32
N TRP A 367 8.93 -18.57 -16.07
CA TRP A 367 7.55 -18.21 -15.75
C TRP A 367 7.24 -16.71 -15.78
N VAL A 368 8.28 -15.87 -15.94
CA VAL A 368 8.16 -14.43 -16.19
C VAL A 368 8.95 -14.12 -17.46
N ALA A 369 8.33 -13.44 -18.42
CA ALA A 369 9.04 -12.99 -19.63
C ALA A 369 10.20 -12.05 -19.26
N GLU A 370 11.35 -12.18 -19.93
CA GLU A 370 12.52 -11.35 -19.64
C GLU A 370 12.30 -9.87 -19.95
N LYS A 371 12.98 -9.02 -19.17
CA LYS A 371 13.08 -7.59 -19.40
C LYS A 371 14.51 -7.13 -19.09
N PRO A 372 15.26 -6.60 -20.06
CA PRO A 372 16.62 -6.18 -19.81
C PRO A 372 16.64 -4.91 -18.94
N MET A 373 17.64 -4.81 -18.06
CA MET A 373 17.93 -3.57 -17.36
C MET A 373 18.54 -2.53 -18.30
N THR A 374 18.19 -1.27 -18.09
CA THR A 374 18.83 -0.14 -18.76
C THR A 374 20.19 0.16 -18.12
N ALA A 375 21.08 0.82 -18.87
CA ALA A 375 22.39 1.23 -18.35
C ALA A 375 22.30 2.08 -17.07
N ARG A 376 21.26 2.93 -16.95
CA ARG A 376 21.03 3.73 -15.74
C ARG A 376 20.68 2.86 -14.54
N GLN A 377 19.85 1.83 -14.71
CA GLN A 377 19.48 0.93 -13.62
C GLN A 377 20.67 0.11 -13.15
N ILE A 378 21.53 -0.34 -14.06
CA ILE A 378 22.76 -1.07 -13.72
C ILE A 378 23.73 -0.15 -12.95
N ALA A 379 23.92 1.09 -13.45
CA ALA A 379 24.83 2.06 -12.83
C ALA A 379 24.40 2.48 -11.42
N SER A 380 23.12 2.36 -11.09
CA SER A 380 22.58 2.75 -9.78
C SER A 380 22.98 1.77 -8.66
N GLY A 381 23.37 0.54 -9.00
CA GLY A 381 23.77 -0.48 -8.02
C GLY A 381 22.63 -1.01 -7.12
N ILE A 382 21.39 -0.54 -7.31
CA ILE A 382 20.23 -0.98 -6.53
C ILE A 382 20.00 -2.48 -6.78
N GLY A 383 19.92 -3.26 -5.70
CA GLY A 383 19.73 -4.72 -5.73
C GLY A 383 20.93 -5.52 -6.24
N ALA A 384 22.04 -4.88 -6.64
CA ALA A 384 23.18 -5.57 -7.26
C ALA A 384 23.92 -6.53 -6.33
N LYS A 385 23.76 -6.34 -5.01
CA LYS A 385 24.37 -7.18 -3.96
C LYS A 385 23.33 -7.97 -3.15
N ALA A 386 22.09 -8.02 -3.62
CA ALA A 386 20.99 -8.70 -2.94
C ALA A 386 20.83 -10.16 -3.36
#